data_AF-A0A1I8BAG7-F1
#
_entry.id   AF-A0A1I8BAG7-F1
#
_cell.length_a   1.000
_cell.length_b   1.000
_cell.length_c   1.000
_cell.angle_alpha   90.00
_cell.angle_beta   90.00
_cell.angle_gamma   90.00
#
_symmetry.space_group_name_H-M   'P 1'
#
loop_
_entity.id
_entity.type
_entity.pdbx_description
1 polymer ?
#
loop_
_entity_poly.entity_id
_entity_poly.type
_entity_poly.pdbx_seq_one_letter_code
_entity_poly.pdbx_strand_id
1 'polypeptide(L)'
;MHLNKNPDSVDECKKQIEVAKRENKTFLRHALHSHLVYLLNQEKNFSQSVILASDLVKELKKVDDKELLVNVLLEESIAFYYLSNLTKSRASLTNARTVANSKYTPPSIQAKLDLHSGVLHADQDFKTAFSYFYEAYEAFNQVENFQMAQKALNYMLLSKIMTGNADEVNNILLGEKTSKYSGPETDAMKALAIATKKRSLKVFNETFAKYGALLLADPVFAKHFSSISDAMLEKEISRLIQPYSCVQIQHLASCVGLNRFEVEKKLSQMILDKKIFGCLQGDGLLVIYENEIVDPSFGFALEAIHSIGEVIDALGERAKKIK
;
A
#
# COMPACT_ATOMS: atom_id res chain seq x y z
N MET A 1 45.71 4.38 7.35
CA MET A 1 44.53 3.47 7.37
C MET A 1 43.55 4.04 6.36
N HIS A 2 43.29 3.35 5.25
CA HIS A 2 42.36 3.86 4.23
C HIS A 2 40.94 3.80 4.79
N LEU A 3 40.37 4.97 5.11
CA LEU A 3 38.97 5.08 5.53
C LEU A 3 38.08 4.79 4.32
N ASN A 4 37.39 3.66 4.34
CA ASN A 4 36.39 3.32 3.33
C ASN A 4 35.15 4.21 3.55
N LYS A 5 34.58 4.77 2.47
CA LYS A 5 33.36 5.58 2.58
C LYS A 5 32.11 4.72 2.76
N ASN A 6 32.15 3.45 2.35
CA ASN A 6 31.04 2.51 2.41
C ASN A 6 31.50 1.20 3.08
N PRO A 7 31.63 1.17 4.42
CA PRO A 7 31.88 -0.06 5.16
C PRO A 7 30.71 -1.04 5.05
N ASP A 8 31.02 -2.35 4.98
CA ASP A 8 30.01 -3.41 4.78
C ASP A 8 29.33 -3.85 6.10
N SER A 9 29.87 -3.48 7.26
CA SER A 9 29.31 -3.83 8.57
C SER A 9 29.06 -2.60 9.45
N VAL A 10 28.01 -2.69 10.26
CA VAL A 10 27.64 -1.64 11.24
C VAL A 10 28.79 -1.36 12.20
N ASP A 11 29.49 -2.39 12.66
CA ASP A 11 30.61 -2.24 13.61
C ASP A 11 31.82 -1.56 12.99
N GLU A 12 32.13 -1.86 11.73
CA GLU A 12 33.21 -1.18 11.01
C GLU A 12 32.85 0.28 10.75
N CYS A 13 31.59 0.56 10.39
CA CYS A 13 31.11 1.93 10.23
C CYS A 13 31.23 2.75 11.52
N LYS A 14 30.87 2.16 12.67
CA LYS A 14 31.04 2.80 13.99
C LYS A 14 32.51 3.08 14.31
N LYS A 15 33.42 2.14 14.02
CA LYS A 15 34.87 2.33 14.23
C LYS A 15 35.42 3.47 13.36
N GLN A 16 35.02 3.52 12.09
CA GLN A 16 35.45 4.59 11.18
C GLN A 16 34.88 5.96 11.56
N ILE A 17 33.67 6.01 12.10
CA ILE A 17 33.10 7.24 12.68
C ILE A 17 33.94 7.75 13.85
N GLU A 18 34.37 6.86 14.75
CA GLU A 18 35.23 7.24 15.88
C GLU A 18 36.60 7.75 15.42
N VAL A 19 37.19 7.13 14.38
CA VAL A 19 38.42 7.63 13.76
C VAL A 19 38.19 9.00 13.11
N ALA A 20 37.10 9.19 12.36
CA ALA A 20 36.77 10.46 11.74
C ALA A 20 36.55 11.59 12.78
N LYS A 21 35.99 11.26 13.95
CA LYS A 21 35.88 12.19 15.09
C LYS A 21 37.26 12.58 15.63
N ARG A 22 38.16 11.61 15.85
CA ARG A 22 39.53 11.87 16.34
C ARG A 22 40.34 12.73 15.37
N GLU A 23 40.13 12.54 14.07
CA GLU A 23 40.80 13.30 13.01
C GLU A 23 40.09 14.63 12.66
N ASN A 24 39.02 15.01 13.38
CA ASN A 24 38.21 16.20 13.12
C ASN A 24 37.65 16.33 11.69
N LYS A 25 37.40 15.19 11.01
CA LYS A 25 36.86 15.14 9.64
C LYS A 25 35.33 15.16 9.65
N THR A 26 34.74 16.34 9.82
CA THR A 26 33.28 16.53 9.97
C THR A 26 32.45 16.04 8.78
N PHE A 27 32.85 16.36 7.55
CA PHE A 27 32.16 15.90 6.33
C PHE A 27 32.18 14.37 6.17
N LEU A 28 33.35 13.76 6.43
CA LEU A 28 33.48 12.29 6.39
C LEU A 28 32.60 11.64 7.46
N ARG A 29 32.55 12.23 8.66
CA ARG A 29 31.69 11.77 9.74
C ARG A 29 30.21 11.79 9.34
N HIS A 30 29.73 12.85 8.69
CA HIS A 30 28.33 12.93 8.24
C HIS A 30 28.02 11.87 7.17
N ALA A 31 28.92 11.69 6.19
CA ALA A 31 28.76 10.65 5.17
C ALA A 31 28.71 9.25 5.78
N LEU A 32 29.61 8.93 6.72
CA LEU A 32 29.62 7.67 7.43
C LEU A 32 28.37 7.48 8.32
N HIS A 33 27.87 8.53 8.97
CA HIS A 33 26.61 8.44 9.72
C HIS A 33 25.41 8.21 8.80
N SER A 34 25.35 8.85 7.64
CA SER A 34 24.29 8.60 6.65
C SER A 34 24.33 7.16 6.15
N HIS A 35 25.52 6.61 5.88
CA HIS A 35 25.69 5.20 5.51
C HIS A 35 25.32 4.25 6.65
N LEU A 36 25.66 4.60 7.90
CA LEU A 36 25.26 3.84 9.08
C LEU A 36 23.72 3.77 9.22
N VAL A 37 23.01 4.87 9.00
CA VAL A 37 21.53 4.90 9.01
C VAL A 37 20.98 3.95 7.94
N TYR A 38 21.54 3.97 6.73
CA TYR A 38 21.18 3.04 5.66
C TYR A 38 21.40 1.57 6.07
N LEU A 39 22.57 1.23 6.63
CA LEU A 39 22.87 -0.14 7.09
C LEU A 39 21.92 -0.61 8.20
N LEU A 40 21.60 0.26 9.16
CA LEU A 40 20.66 -0.06 10.23
C LEU A 40 19.25 -0.34 9.69
N ASN A 41 18.83 0.37 8.64
CA ASN A 41 17.57 0.07 7.96
C ASN A 41 17.60 -1.29 7.26
N GLN A 42 18.73 -1.68 6.65
CA GLN A 42 18.89 -3.01 6.04
C GLN A 42 18.85 -4.14 7.08
N GLU A 43 19.45 -3.93 8.26
CA GLU A 43 19.40 -4.87 9.40
C GLU A 43 18.06 -4.86 10.15
N LYS A 44 17.07 -4.09 9.69
CA LYS A 44 15.74 -3.90 10.32
C LYS A 44 15.78 -3.29 11.72
N ASN A 45 16.87 -2.61 12.08
CA ASN A 45 17.02 -1.90 13.35
C ASN A 45 16.51 -0.45 13.24
N PHE A 46 15.20 -0.33 12.97
CA PHE A 46 14.56 0.95 12.66
C PHE A 46 14.57 1.93 13.84
N SER A 47 14.49 1.43 15.08
CA SER A 47 14.48 2.27 16.28
C SER A 47 15.78 3.04 16.46
N GLN A 48 16.93 2.38 16.30
CA GLN A 48 18.23 3.05 16.37
C GLN A 48 18.48 3.95 15.16
N SER A 49 18.04 3.51 13.97
CA SER A 49 18.12 4.28 12.73
C SER A 49 17.44 5.66 12.86
N VAL A 50 16.20 5.70 13.37
CA VAL A 50 15.45 6.95 13.56
C VAL A 50 16.17 7.92 14.51
N ILE A 51 16.69 7.43 15.63
CA ILE A 51 17.39 8.28 16.61
C ILE A 51 18.62 8.93 15.96
N LEU A 52 19.45 8.10 15.30
CA LEU A 52 20.65 8.58 14.62
C LEU A 52 20.33 9.52 13.46
N ALA A 53 19.30 9.22 12.67
CA ALA A 53 18.87 10.06 11.56
C ALA A 53 18.35 11.42 12.05
N SER A 54 17.48 11.45 13.07
CA SER A 54 16.95 12.70 13.63
C SER A 54 18.04 13.61 14.20
N ASP A 55 19.08 13.04 14.83
CA ASP A 55 20.22 13.83 15.32
C ASP A 55 21.09 14.34 14.17
N LEU A 56 21.38 13.49 13.18
CA LEU A 56 22.13 13.89 11.98
C LEU A 56 21.39 14.98 11.18
N VAL A 57 20.06 14.93 11.08
CA VAL A 57 19.26 15.98 10.42
C VAL A 57 19.42 17.33 11.11
N LYS A 58 19.50 17.38 12.45
CA LYS A 58 19.73 18.65 13.18
C LYS A 58 21.12 19.23 12.87
N GLU A 59 22.12 18.38 12.71
CA GLU A 59 23.48 18.78 12.35
C GLU A 59 23.55 19.21 10.88
N LEU A 60 22.99 18.42 9.96
CA LEU A 60 22.97 18.69 8.53
C LEU A 60 22.16 19.92 8.16
N LYS A 61 21.14 20.31 8.93
CA LYS A 61 20.46 21.61 8.71
C LYS A 61 21.38 22.83 8.89
N LYS A 62 22.49 22.69 9.63
CA LYS A 62 23.49 23.75 9.82
C LYS A 62 24.56 23.74 8.72
N VAL A 63 24.61 22.69 7.91
CA VAL A 63 25.62 22.47 6.86
C VAL A 63 24.92 22.53 5.51
N ASP A 64 25.45 23.25 4.52
CA ASP A 64 24.78 23.38 3.21
C ASP A 64 24.95 22.14 2.28
N ASP A 65 25.01 20.94 2.88
CA ASP A 65 25.03 19.67 2.14
C ASP A 65 23.61 19.11 2.01
N LYS A 66 22.87 19.70 1.07
CA LYS A 66 21.47 19.36 0.82
C LYS A 66 21.26 17.96 0.26
N GLU A 67 22.22 17.43 -0.51
CA GLU A 67 22.10 16.09 -1.10
C GLU A 67 22.15 15.03 0.00
N LEU A 68 23.12 15.14 0.91
CA LEU A 68 23.21 14.26 2.07
C LEU A 68 21.99 14.39 2.98
N LEU A 69 21.50 15.62 3.18
CA LEU A 69 20.30 15.87 3.97
C LEU A 69 19.05 15.17 3.38
N VAL A 70 18.86 15.20 2.06
CA VAL A 70 17.74 14.51 1.39
C VAL A 70 17.84 12.99 1.61
N ASN A 71 19.02 12.40 1.46
CA ASN A 71 19.22 10.96 1.67
C ASN A 71 18.89 10.56 3.11
N VAL A 72 19.35 11.32 4.11
CA VAL A 72 19.07 11.01 5.52
C VAL A 72 17.58 11.17 5.85
N LEU A 73 16.92 12.20 5.32
CA LEU A 73 15.48 12.39 5.52
C LEU A 73 14.65 11.28 4.85
N LEU A 74 15.10 10.78 3.70
CA LEU A 74 14.48 9.64 3.03
C LEU A 74 14.62 8.37 3.89
N GLU A 75 15.82 8.05 4.37
CA GLU A 75 16.05 6.89 5.24
C GLU A 75 15.30 6.98 6.58
N GLU A 76 15.18 8.20 7.14
CA GLU A 76 14.35 8.47 8.32
C GLU A 76 12.86 8.18 8.02
N SER A 77 12.36 8.63 6.88
CA SER A 77 10.98 8.39 6.44
C SER A 77 10.69 6.90 6.27
N ILE A 78 11.63 6.15 5.67
CA ILE A 78 11.55 4.69 5.51
C ILE A 78 11.53 3.99 6.86
N ALA A 79 12.40 4.38 7.79
CA ALA A 79 12.43 3.80 9.13
C ALA A 79 11.11 4.04 9.90
N PHE A 80 10.54 5.24 9.79
CA PHE A 80 9.23 5.54 10.38
C PHE A 80 8.09 4.73 9.75
N TYR A 81 8.14 4.47 8.44
CA TYR A 81 7.16 3.62 7.76
C TYR A 81 7.15 2.20 8.35
N TYR A 82 8.33 1.60 8.53
CA TYR A 82 8.45 0.27 9.11
C TYR A 82 8.08 0.20 10.60
N LEU A 83 8.25 1.30 11.33
CA LEU A 83 7.73 1.46 12.70
C LEU A 83 6.22 1.75 12.76
N SER A 84 5.51 1.68 11.62
CA SER A 84 4.08 1.99 11.50
C SER A 84 3.69 3.42 11.90
N ASN A 85 4.65 4.36 11.94
CA ASN A 85 4.40 5.77 12.23
C ASN A 85 4.26 6.58 10.93
N LEU A 86 3.10 6.43 10.29
CA LEU A 86 2.82 7.04 8.98
C LEU A 86 2.84 8.58 9.02
N THR A 87 2.41 9.19 10.14
CA THR A 87 2.40 10.65 10.28
C THR A 87 3.81 11.23 10.23
N LYS A 88 4.75 10.65 11.00
CA LYS A 88 6.16 11.09 10.99
C LYS A 88 6.85 10.73 9.68
N SER A 89 6.58 9.55 9.13
CA SER A 89 7.11 9.14 7.82
C SER A 89 6.75 10.15 6.73
N ARG A 90 5.47 10.55 6.63
CA ARG A 90 5.00 11.58 5.69
C ARG A 90 5.65 12.94 5.96
N ALA A 91 5.79 13.34 7.22
CA ALA A 91 6.44 14.61 7.57
C ALA A 91 7.91 14.65 7.12
N SER A 92 8.68 13.59 7.38
CA SER A 92 10.08 13.47 6.92
C SER A 92 10.18 13.45 5.40
N LEU A 93 9.27 12.78 4.70
CA LEU A 93 9.26 12.77 3.22
C LEU A 93 8.92 14.13 2.62
N THR A 94 7.93 14.84 3.16
CA THR A 94 7.60 16.20 2.73
C THR A 94 8.79 17.15 2.92
N ASN A 95 9.52 16.99 4.03
CA ASN A 95 10.75 17.73 4.27
C ASN A 95 11.82 17.37 3.23
N ALA A 96 12.03 16.09 2.95
CA ALA A 96 12.98 15.63 1.93
C ALA A 96 12.67 16.22 0.54
N ARG A 97 11.39 16.20 0.13
CA ARG A 97 10.94 16.80 -1.15
C ARG A 97 11.14 18.31 -1.19
N THR A 98 10.88 19.01 -0.09
CA THR A 98 11.12 20.47 0.00
C THR A 98 12.59 20.79 -0.20
N VAL A 99 13.49 20.04 0.46
CA VAL A 99 14.94 20.21 0.29
C VAL A 99 15.38 19.87 -1.14
N ALA A 100 14.86 18.77 -1.70
CA ALA A 100 15.17 18.32 -3.06
C ALA A 100 14.69 19.29 -4.14
N ASN A 101 13.59 20.01 -3.92
CA ASN A 101 13.12 21.05 -4.84
C ASN A 101 13.93 22.36 -4.71
N SER A 102 14.56 22.60 -3.56
CA SER A 102 15.32 23.83 -3.30
C SER A 102 16.69 23.88 -4.00
N LYS A 103 17.17 22.76 -4.54
CA LYS A 103 18.45 22.63 -5.26
C LYS A 103 18.37 21.44 -6.19
N TYR A 104 19.09 21.49 -7.33
CA TYR A 104 19.19 20.34 -8.22
C TYR A 104 19.61 19.07 -7.46
N THR A 105 18.78 18.03 -7.55
CA THR A 105 18.99 16.73 -6.93
C THR A 105 19.20 15.69 -8.05
N PRO A 106 20.17 14.76 -7.93
CA PRO A 106 20.40 13.73 -8.94
C PRO A 106 19.13 12.92 -9.27
N PRO A 107 18.89 12.54 -10.54
CA PRO A 107 17.72 11.76 -10.94
C PRO A 107 17.54 10.46 -10.14
N SER A 108 18.64 9.82 -9.72
CA SER A 108 18.62 8.62 -8.88
C SER A 108 17.99 8.85 -7.50
N ILE A 109 18.26 10.00 -6.86
CA ILE A 109 17.69 10.34 -5.55
C ILE A 109 16.23 10.76 -5.72
N GLN A 110 15.91 11.52 -6.76
CA GLN A 110 14.53 11.89 -7.09
C GLN A 110 13.67 10.64 -7.29
N ALA A 111 14.16 9.66 -8.06
CA ALA A 111 13.48 8.38 -8.28
C ALA A 111 13.20 7.63 -6.96
N LYS A 112 14.13 7.65 -6.00
CA LYS A 112 13.92 7.05 -4.67
C LYS A 112 12.86 7.78 -3.86
N LEU A 113 12.81 9.12 -3.93
CA LEU A 113 11.77 9.93 -3.28
C LEU A 113 10.40 9.61 -3.86
N ASP A 114 10.28 9.49 -5.18
CA ASP A 114 9.02 9.16 -5.84
C ASP A 114 8.60 7.70 -5.55
N LEU A 115 9.55 6.76 -5.54
CA LEU A 115 9.28 5.37 -5.12
C LEU A 115 8.72 5.31 -3.69
N HIS A 116 9.34 6.00 -2.73
CA HIS A 116 8.85 6.01 -1.35
C HIS A 116 7.52 6.77 -1.21
N SER A 117 7.33 7.84 -2.01
CA SER A 117 6.04 8.55 -2.11
C SER A 117 4.94 7.58 -2.55
N GLY A 118 5.19 6.75 -3.55
CA GLY A 118 4.26 5.70 -3.99
C GLY A 118 3.93 4.70 -2.89
N VAL A 119 4.93 4.22 -2.14
CA VAL A 119 4.71 3.28 -1.01
C VAL A 119 3.81 3.88 0.07
N LEU A 120 3.98 5.16 0.42
CA LEU A 120 3.13 5.82 1.41
C LEU A 120 1.69 6.07 0.92
N HIS A 121 1.50 6.28 -0.39
CA HIS A 121 0.17 6.44 -0.98
C HIS A 121 -0.53 5.10 -1.21
N ALA A 122 0.21 4.01 -1.41
CA ALA A 122 -0.34 2.66 -1.64
C ALA A 122 -1.23 2.18 -0.49
N ASP A 123 -1.03 2.69 0.73
CA ASP A 123 -1.92 2.39 1.87
C ASP A 123 -3.32 3.01 1.75
N GLN A 124 -3.52 4.01 0.89
CA GLN A 124 -4.78 4.77 0.79
C GLN A 124 -5.35 4.76 -0.63
N ASP A 125 -4.52 5.05 -1.63
CA ASP A 125 -4.94 5.15 -3.02
C ASP A 125 -3.85 4.63 -3.97
N PHE A 126 -4.10 3.42 -4.47
CA PHE A 126 -3.23 2.79 -5.46
C PHE A 126 -3.20 3.50 -6.82
N LYS A 127 -4.20 4.33 -7.15
CA LYS A 127 -4.19 5.11 -8.41
C LYS A 127 -3.12 6.19 -8.35
N THR A 128 -3.09 6.97 -7.27
CA THR A 128 -2.05 7.97 -7.04
C THR A 128 -0.67 7.32 -6.87
N ALA A 129 -0.61 6.18 -6.16
CA ALA A 129 0.64 5.43 -5.99
C ALA A 129 1.23 4.97 -7.33
N PHE A 130 0.39 4.53 -8.28
CA PHE A 130 0.83 4.12 -9.62
C PHE A 130 1.60 5.23 -10.34
N SER A 131 1.11 6.47 -10.30
CA SER A 131 1.78 7.60 -10.95
C SER A 131 3.18 7.83 -10.37
N TYR A 132 3.32 7.79 -9.05
CA TYR A 132 4.64 7.90 -8.40
C TYR A 132 5.58 6.75 -8.76
N PHE A 133 5.08 5.52 -8.82
CA PHE A 133 5.90 4.37 -9.23
C PHE A 133 6.32 4.44 -10.70
N TYR A 134 5.46 4.98 -11.58
CA TYR A 134 5.77 5.19 -12.99
C TYR A 134 6.90 6.21 -13.17
N GLU A 135 6.83 7.36 -12.51
CA GLU A 135 7.90 8.39 -12.53
C GLU A 135 9.22 7.82 -11.99
N ALA A 136 9.16 7.07 -10.88
CA ALA A 136 10.33 6.40 -10.33
C ALA A 136 10.93 5.38 -11.30
N TYR A 137 10.09 4.59 -11.97
CA TYR A 137 10.52 3.61 -12.97
C TYR A 137 11.20 4.29 -14.17
N GLU A 138 10.62 5.33 -14.75
CA GLU A 138 11.23 6.05 -15.88
C GLU A 138 12.58 6.65 -15.50
N ALA A 139 12.68 7.24 -14.31
CA ALA A 139 13.93 7.79 -13.81
C ALA A 139 15.00 6.71 -13.56
N PHE A 140 14.64 5.55 -13.00
CA PHE A 140 15.60 4.44 -12.82
C PHE A 140 16.02 3.80 -14.15
N ASN A 141 15.12 3.72 -15.12
CA ASN A 141 15.41 3.23 -16.47
C ASN A 141 16.40 4.16 -17.20
N GLN A 142 16.26 5.48 -17.06
CA GLN A 142 17.21 6.46 -17.63
C GLN A 142 18.61 6.36 -17.01
N VAL A 143 18.70 6.03 -15.73
CA VAL A 143 19.98 5.87 -14.99
C VAL A 143 20.52 4.44 -15.10
N GLU A 144 19.87 3.56 -15.87
CA GLU A 144 20.24 2.15 -16.07
C GLU A 144 20.38 1.35 -14.76
N ASN A 145 19.62 1.72 -13.71
CA ASN A 145 19.61 0.99 -12.46
C ASN A 145 18.60 -0.17 -12.51
N PHE A 146 19.06 -1.33 -12.97
CA PHE A 146 18.21 -2.50 -13.22
C PHE A 146 17.42 -2.98 -12.00
N GLN A 147 18.05 -3.05 -10.83
CA GLN A 147 17.40 -3.57 -9.62
C GLN A 147 16.28 -2.65 -9.14
N MET A 148 16.53 -1.34 -9.08
CA MET A 148 15.53 -0.37 -8.62
C MET A 148 14.42 -0.16 -9.66
N ALA A 149 14.74 -0.21 -10.95
CA ALA A 149 13.74 -0.17 -12.02
C ALA A 149 12.80 -1.39 -11.96
N GLN A 150 13.34 -2.60 -11.77
CA GLN A 150 12.53 -3.81 -11.59
C GLN A 150 11.61 -3.70 -10.37
N LYS A 151 12.13 -3.18 -9.25
CA LYS A 151 11.33 -2.97 -8.04
C LYS A 151 10.19 -1.97 -8.26
N ALA A 152 10.47 -0.83 -8.90
CA ALA A 152 9.44 0.16 -9.25
C ALA A 152 8.39 -0.43 -10.19
N LEU A 153 8.80 -1.22 -11.19
CA LEU A 153 7.91 -1.92 -12.11
C LEU A 153 6.98 -2.90 -11.35
N ASN A 154 7.52 -3.71 -10.44
CA ASN A 154 6.71 -4.63 -9.63
C ASN A 154 5.65 -3.88 -8.80
N TYR A 155 6.00 -2.72 -8.23
CA TYR A 155 5.03 -1.89 -7.50
C TYR A 155 3.98 -1.26 -8.41
N MET A 156 4.33 -0.87 -9.65
CA MET A 156 3.34 -0.45 -10.64
C MET A 156 2.34 -1.57 -10.96
N LEU A 157 2.84 -2.79 -11.19
CA LEU A 157 2.00 -3.96 -11.46
C LEU A 157 1.09 -4.28 -10.27
N LEU A 158 1.65 -4.24 -9.06
CA LEU A 158 0.89 -4.41 -7.82
C LEU A 158 -0.26 -3.39 -7.74
N SER A 159 0.00 -2.11 -7.99
CA SER A 159 -1.04 -1.07 -7.99
C SER A 159 -2.16 -1.36 -8.99
N LYS A 160 -1.84 -1.89 -10.19
CA LYS A 160 -2.85 -2.26 -11.19
C LYS A 160 -3.66 -3.50 -10.79
N ILE A 161 -3.04 -4.47 -10.13
CA ILE A 161 -3.75 -5.63 -9.57
C ILE A 161 -4.71 -5.17 -8.47
N MET A 162 -4.27 -4.26 -7.60
CA MET A 162 -5.06 -3.71 -6.50
C MET A 162 -6.24 -2.87 -6.96
N THR A 163 -6.09 -2.08 -8.02
CA THR A 163 -7.20 -1.30 -8.59
C THR A 163 -8.17 -2.16 -9.41
N GLY A 164 -7.88 -3.45 -9.62
CA GLY A 164 -8.72 -4.38 -10.36
C GLY A 164 -8.51 -4.37 -11.87
N ASN A 165 -7.55 -3.57 -12.38
CA ASN A 165 -7.21 -3.49 -13.81
C ASN A 165 -6.12 -4.50 -14.19
N ALA A 166 -6.34 -5.78 -13.85
CA ALA A 166 -5.37 -6.85 -14.11
C ALA A 166 -5.10 -7.07 -15.62
N ASP A 167 -5.98 -6.62 -16.50
CA ASP A 167 -5.80 -6.70 -17.95
C ASP A 167 -4.66 -5.79 -18.46
N GLU A 168 -4.46 -4.64 -17.82
CA GLU A 168 -3.40 -3.70 -18.20
C GLU A 168 -2.00 -4.22 -17.84
N VAL A 169 -1.89 -5.16 -16.90
CA VAL A 169 -0.60 -5.75 -16.47
C VAL A 169 0.12 -6.39 -17.65
N ASN A 170 -0.58 -7.18 -18.47
CA ASN A 170 0.02 -7.81 -19.65
C ASN A 170 0.46 -6.77 -20.69
N ASN A 171 -0.34 -5.72 -20.89
CA ASN A 171 0.00 -4.64 -21.82
C ASN A 171 1.25 -3.87 -21.37
N ILE A 172 1.37 -3.59 -20.06
CA ILE A 172 2.54 -2.92 -19.48
C ILE A 172 3.80 -3.77 -19.68
N LEU A 173 3.70 -5.08 -19.51
CA LEU A 173 4.83 -6.01 -19.64
C LEU A 173 5.28 -6.26 -21.08
N LEU A 174 4.38 -6.11 -22.05
CA LEU A 174 4.70 -6.20 -23.48
C LEU A 174 5.38 -4.92 -24.01
N GLY A 175 5.47 -3.86 -23.22
CA GLY A 175 6.15 -2.63 -23.61
C GLY A 175 7.65 -2.81 -23.86
N GLU A 176 8.19 -2.12 -24.87
CA GLU A 176 9.61 -2.22 -25.23
C GLU A 176 10.54 -1.89 -24.04
N LYS A 177 10.18 -0.87 -23.25
CA LYS A 177 10.95 -0.42 -22.07
C LYS A 177 10.94 -1.44 -20.93
N THR A 178 9.84 -2.16 -20.73
CA THR A 178 9.64 -3.08 -19.60
C THR A 178 10.16 -4.49 -19.87
N SER A 179 10.22 -4.89 -21.16
CA SER A 179 10.72 -6.20 -21.59
C SER A 179 12.14 -6.51 -21.09
N LYS A 180 12.99 -5.49 -20.95
CA LYS A 180 14.37 -5.59 -20.46
C LYS A 180 14.46 -6.02 -18.99
N TYR A 181 13.40 -5.83 -18.22
CA TYR A 181 13.35 -6.05 -16.77
C TYR A 181 12.59 -7.32 -16.39
N SER A 182 12.45 -8.27 -17.32
CA SER A 182 11.79 -9.54 -17.05
C SER A 182 12.60 -10.36 -16.05
N GLY A 183 11.97 -10.71 -14.94
CA GLY A 183 12.55 -11.49 -13.86
C GLY A 183 11.53 -12.35 -13.13
N PRO A 184 11.96 -13.19 -12.17
CA PRO A 184 11.08 -14.11 -11.46
C PRO A 184 9.97 -13.39 -10.68
N GLU A 185 10.24 -12.17 -10.19
CA GLU A 185 9.25 -11.33 -9.52
C GLU A 185 8.18 -10.82 -10.49
N THR A 186 8.58 -10.43 -11.71
CA THR A 186 7.62 -10.00 -12.74
C THR A 186 6.74 -11.15 -13.20
N ASP A 187 7.27 -12.37 -13.26
CA ASP A 187 6.50 -13.56 -13.61
C ASP A 187 5.54 -13.96 -12.49
N ALA A 188 5.92 -13.76 -11.23
CA ALA A 188 5.00 -13.87 -10.10
C ALA A 188 3.84 -12.86 -10.21
N MET A 189 4.12 -11.59 -10.58
CA MET A 189 3.08 -10.58 -10.81
C MET A 189 2.18 -10.91 -11.99
N LYS A 190 2.71 -11.48 -13.08
CA LYS A 190 1.91 -11.99 -14.21
C LYS A 190 0.95 -13.10 -13.76
N ALA A 191 1.47 -14.09 -13.05
CA ALA A 191 0.66 -15.21 -12.56
C ALA A 191 -0.43 -14.72 -11.59
N LEU A 192 -0.09 -13.75 -10.73
CA LEU A 192 -1.03 -13.10 -9.84
C LEU A 192 -2.14 -12.35 -10.60
N ALA A 193 -1.78 -11.56 -11.62
CA ALA A 193 -2.74 -10.86 -12.47
C ALA A 193 -3.67 -11.83 -13.20
N ILE A 194 -3.16 -12.97 -13.69
CA ILE A 194 -3.96 -14.02 -14.33
C ILE A 194 -4.94 -14.63 -13.31
N ALA A 195 -4.50 -14.90 -12.09
CA ALA A 195 -5.36 -15.42 -11.02
C ALA A 195 -6.48 -14.41 -10.68
N THR A 196 -6.14 -13.13 -10.54
CA THR A 196 -7.11 -12.05 -10.29
C THR A 196 -8.10 -11.87 -11.42
N LYS A 197 -7.65 -11.98 -12.67
CA LYS A 197 -8.53 -11.94 -13.85
C LYS A 197 -9.51 -13.11 -13.87
N LYS A 198 -9.03 -14.34 -13.58
CA LYS A 198 -9.86 -15.55 -13.52
C LYS A 198 -10.80 -15.60 -12.29
N ARG A 199 -10.59 -14.72 -11.30
CA ARG A 199 -11.34 -14.68 -10.03
C ARG A 199 -11.42 -16.04 -9.35
N SER A 200 -10.28 -16.73 -9.24
CA SER A 200 -10.21 -18.06 -8.63
C SER A 200 -9.13 -18.14 -7.57
N LEU A 201 -9.51 -18.47 -6.33
CA LEU A 201 -8.57 -18.68 -5.23
C LEU A 201 -7.67 -19.89 -5.47
N LYS A 202 -8.13 -20.91 -6.18
CA LYS A 202 -7.30 -22.10 -6.45
C LYS A 202 -6.02 -21.72 -7.20
N VAL A 203 -6.17 -20.98 -8.29
CA VAL A 203 -5.02 -20.48 -9.09
C VAL A 203 -4.17 -19.50 -8.28
N PHE A 204 -4.80 -18.69 -7.42
CA PHE A 204 -4.10 -17.76 -6.53
C PHE A 204 -3.22 -18.51 -5.51
N ASN A 205 -3.77 -19.52 -4.84
CA ASN A 205 -3.05 -20.33 -3.86
C ASN A 205 -1.94 -21.16 -4.51
N GLU A 206 -2.15 -21.69 -5.73
CA GLU A 206 -1.11 -22.37 -6.51
C GLU A 206 0.03 -21.41 -6.91
N THR A 207 -0.31 -20.18 -7.30
CA THR A 207 0.67 -19.14 -7.61
C THR A 207 1.49 -18.79 -6.38
N PHE A 208 0.84 -18.69 -5.22
CA PHE A 208 1.48 -18.42 -3.95
C PHE A 208 2.35 -19.59 -3.47
N ALA A 209 1.94 -20.85 -3.69
CA ALA A 209 2.78 -22.00 -3.37
C ALA A 209 4.11 -22.00 -4.17
N LYS A 210 4.09 -21.44 -5.40
CA LYS A 210 5.28 -21.34 -6.27
C LYS A 210 6.13 -20.11 -5.99
N TYR A 211 5.51 -18.94 -5.79
CA TYR A 211 6.21 -17.64 -5.73
C TYR A 211 6.11 -16.93 -4.38
N GLY A 212 5.44 -17.51 -3.39
CA GLY A 212 5.14 -16.87 -2.10
C GLY A 212 6.40 -16.43 -1.34
N ALA A 213 7.47 -17.22 -1.37
CA ALA A 213 8.74 -16.86 -0.73
C ALA A 213 9.37 -15.60 -1.34
N LEU A 214 9.25 -15.41 -2.65
CA LEU A 214 9.77 -14.23 -3.36
C LEU A 214 8.90 -13.00 -3.09
N LEU A 215 7.58 -13.17 -3.12
CA LEU A 215 6.63 -12.09 -2.92
C LEU A 215 6.61 -11.57 -1.48
N LEU A 216 6.68 -12.48 -0.49
CA LEU A 216 6.71 -12.11 0.93
C LEU A 216 8.07 -11.57 1.39
N ALA A 217 9.13 -11.74 0.59
CA ALA A 217 10.42 -11.13 0.89
C ALA A 217 10.33 -9.59 0.86
N ASP A 218 9.44 -9.02 0.03
CA ASP A 218 9.17 -7.59 0.01
C ASP A 218 8.16 -7.20 1.10
N PRO A 219 8.55 -6.37 2.08
CA PRO A 219 7.66 -5.92 3.14
C PRO A 219 6.42 -5.18 2.65
N VAL A 220 6.52 -4.41 1.55
CA VAL A 220 5.40 -3.63 1.00
C VAL A 220 4.34 -4.58 0.46
N PHE A 221 4.76 -5.60 -0.27
CA PHE A 221 3.85 -6.62 -0.77
C PHE A 221 3.22 -7.43 0.38
N ALA A 222 4.02 -7.85 1.36
CA ALA A 222 3.53 -8.58 2.53
C ALA A 222 2.43 -7.83 3.29
N LYS A 223 2.53 -6.50 3.40
CA LYS A 223 1.50 -5.65 4.02
C LYS A 223 0.19 -5.66 3.23
N HIS A 224 0.26 -5.62 1.90
CA HIS A 224 -0.91 -5.58 1.03
C HIS A 224 -1.50 -6.96 0.70
N PHE A 225 -0.78 -8.04 1.04
CA PHE A 225 -1.17 -9.41 0.75
C PHE A 225 -2.52 -9.81 1.38
N SER A 226 -2.77 -9.41 2.64
CA SER A 226 -4.04 -9.68 3.31
C SER A 226 -5.20 -9.04 2.55
N SER A 227 -5.04 -7.78 2.15
CA SER A 227 -6.03 -7.03 1.37
C SER A 227 -6.28 -7.65 -0.01
N ILE A 228 -5.25 -8.14 -0.70
CA ILE A 228 -5.40 -8.86 -1.98
C ILE A 228 -6.19 -10.14 -1.78
N SER A 229 -5.83 -10.93 -0.77
CA SER A 229 -6.45 -12.22 -0.48
C SER A 229 -7.93 -12.04 -0.14
N ASP A 230 -8.25 -11.02 0.66
CA ASP A 230 -9.61 -10.61 0.98
C ASP A 230 -10.40 -10.19 -0.27
N ALA A 231 -9.82 -9.31 -1.11
CA ALA A 231 -10.47 -8.84 -2.33
C ALA A 231 -10.69 -9.99 -3.34
N MET A 232 -9.78 -10.95 -3.40
CA MET A 232 -9.91 -12.15 -4.22
C MET A 232 -11.04 -13.05 -3.74
N LEU A 233 -11.13 -13.26 -2.42
CA LEU A 233 -12.21 -14.04 -1.80
C LEU A 233 -13.57 -13.40 -2.07
N GLU A 234 -13.66 -12.08 -1.92
CA GLU A 234 -14.87 -11.33 -2.25
C GLU A 234 -15.27 -11.51 -3.72
N LYS A 235 -14.32 -11.39 -4.66
CA LYS A 235 -14.58 -11.55 -6.09
C LYS A 235 -15.00 -12.97 -6.46
N GLU A 236 -14.42 -14.00 -5.83
CA GLU A 236 -14.82 -15.38 -6.08
C GLU A 236 -16.20 -15.69 -5.51
N ILE A 237 -16.48 -15.24 -4.28
CA ILE A 237 -17.81 -15.36 -3.68
C ILE A 237 -18.85 -14.66 -4.56
N SER A 238 -18.62 -13.40 -4.94
CA SER A 238 -19.52 -12.66 -5.85
C SER A 238 -19.77 -13.39 -7.17
N ARG A 239 -18.76 -14.05 -7.74
CA ARG A 239 -18.92 -14.84 -8.97
C ARG A 239 -19.76 -16.11 -8.74
N LEU A 240 -19.54 -16.80 -7.62
CA LEU A 240 -20.24 -18.05 -7.30
C LEU A 240 -21.71 -17.80 -6.95
N ILE A 241 -22.02 -16.66 -6.34
CA ILE A 241 -23.40 -16.33 -5.94
C ILE A 241 -24.23 -15.72 -7.08
N GLN A 242 -23.60 -15.08 -8.08
CA GLN A 242 -24.29 -14.35 -9.15
C GLN A 242 -25.40 -15.12 -9.89
N PRO A 243 -25.27 -16.44 -10.18
CA PRO A 243 -26.31 -17.17 -10.91
C PRO A 243 -27.43 -17.73 -10.02
N TYR A 244 -27.40 -17.54 -8.70
CA TYR A 244 -28.33 -18.19 -7.77
C TYR A 244 -29.10 -17.17 -6.92
N SER A 245 -30.37 -17.45 -6.64
CA SER A 245 -31.17 -16.66 -5.69
C SER A 245 -31.07 -17.17 -4.25
N CYS A 246 -30.86 -18.48 -4.09
CA CYS A 246 -30.66 -19.13 -2.79
C CYS A 246 -29.49 -20.11 -2.89
N VAL A 247 -28.51 -20.00 -2.00
CA VAL A 247 -27.32 -20.87 -1.99
C VAL A 247 -27.06 -21.41 -0.60
N GLN A 248 -26.76 -22.70 -0.49
CA GLN A 248 -26.32 -23.31 0.75
C GLN A 248 -24.84 -22.97 1.02
N ILE A 249 -24.52 -22.50 2.22
CA ILE A 249 -23.14 -22.10 2.60
C ILE A 249 -22.18 -23.29 2.50
N GLN A 250 -22.64 -24.51 2.79
CA GLN A 250 -21.84 -25.73 2.65
C GLN A 250 -21.34 -25.95 1.22
N HIS A 251 -22.18 -25.64 0.23
CA HIS A 251 -21.81 -25.74 -1.19
C HIS A 251 -20.79 -24.67 -1.57
N LEU A 252 -20.99 -23.42 -1.12
CA LEU A 252 -20.01 -22.34 -1.31
C LEU A 252 -18.66 -22.68 -0.68
N ALA A 253 -18.66 -23.17 0.56
CA ALA A 253 -17.45 -23.57 1.26
C ALA A 253 -16.66 -24.66 0.51
N SER A 254 -17.38 -25.66 -0.03
CA SER A 254 -16.78 -26.73 -0.83
C SER A 254 -16.21 -26.23 -2.16
N CYS A 255 -16.88 -25.27 -2.81
CA CYS A 255 -16.43 -24.68 -4.06
C CYS A 255 -15.18 -23.78 -3.89
N VAL A 256 -15.14 -22.99 -2.82
CA VAL A 256 -14.01 -22.10 -2.50
C VAL A 256 -12.84 -22.88 -1.88
N GLY A 257 -13.12 -23.97 -1.16
CA GLY A 257 -12.12 -24.78 -0.47
C GLY A 257 -11.72 -24.23 0.91
N LEU A 258 -12.65 -23.55 1.59
CA LEU A 258 -12.45 -22.97 2.92
C LEU A 258 -13.47 -23.52 3.93
N ASN A 259 -13.26 -23.28 5.21
CA ASN A 259 -14.19 -23.72 6.25
C ASN A 259 -15.50 -22.93 6.19
N ARG A 260 -16.63 -23.58 6.50
CA ARG A 260 -17.96 -22.95 6.55
C ARG A 260 -17.96 -21.68 7.39
N PHE A 261 -17.31 -21.72 8.55
CA PHE A 261 -17.27 -20.59 9.47
C PHE A 261 -16.56 -19.35 8.89
N GLU A 262 -15.47 -19.55 8.16
CA GLU A 262 -14.71 -18.45 7.53
C GLU A 262 -15.51 -17.80 6.40
N VAL A 263 -16.17 -18.64 5.58
CA VAL A 263 -17.05 -18.18 4.49
C VAL A 263 -18.25 -17.44 5.04
N GLU A 264 -18.89 -17.93 6.10
CA GLU A 264 -20.02 -17.28 6.76
C GLU A 264 -19.65 -15.93 7.37
N LYS A 265 -18.50 -15.86 8.06
CA LYS A 265 -17.96 -14.60 8.58
C LYS A 265 -17.69 -13.59 7.46
N LYS A 266 -17.11 -14.03 6.34
CA LYS A 266 -16.82 -13.16 5.19
C LYS A 266 -18.11 -12.69 4.49
N LEU A 267 -19.08 -13.58 4.30
CA LEU A 267 -20.40 -13.24 3.78
C LEU A 267 -21.10 -12.21 4.65
N SER A 268 -21.03 -12.38 5.98
CA SER A 268 -21.60 -11.43 6.94
C SER A 268 -20.97 -10.05 6.79
N GLN A 269 -19.65 -9.98 6.63
CA GLN A 269 -18.94 -8.74 6.36
C GLN A 269 -19.35 -8.10 5.03
N MET A 270 -19.48 -8.90 3.96
CA MET A 270 -19.90 -8.39 2.64
C MET A 270 -21.34 -7.86 2.62
N ILE A 271 -22.25 -8.45 3.43
CA ILE A 271 -23.62 -7.98 3.60
C ILE A 271 -23.63 -6.65 4.36
N LEU A 272 -22.86 -6.54 5.44
CA LEU A 272 -22.70 -5.28 6.20
C LEU A 272 -22.09 -4.16 5.35
N ASP A 273 -21.12 -4.49 4.50
CA ASP A 273 -20.49 -3.58 3.55
C ASP A 273 -21.42 -3.18 2.38
N LYS A 274 -22.67 -3.71 2.33
CA LYS A 274 -23.65 -3.51 1.24
C LYS A 274 -23.13 -3.92 -0.14
N LYS A 275 -22.15 -4.83 -0.20
CA LYS A 275 -21.65 -5.41 -1.46
C LYS A 275 -22.56 -6.52 -1.97
N ILE A 276 -23.20 -7.23 -1.06
CA ILE A 276 -24.19 -8.27 -1.34
C ILE A 276 -25.49 -7.85 -0.66
N PHE A 277 -26.58 -7.81 -1.43
CA PHE A 277 -27.93 -7.62 -0.90
C PHE A 277 -28.49 -9.01 -0.60
N GLY A 278 -28.38 -9.43 0.66
CA GLY A 278 -28.78 -10.77 1.04
C GLY A 278 -28.87 -10.94 2.55
N CYS A 279 -29.53 -12.03 2.95
CA CYS A 279 -29.76 -12.42 4.33
C CYS A 279 -29.19 -13.83 4.54
N LEU A 280 -28.45 -14.00 5.65
CA LEU A 280 -28.03 -15.31 6.15
C LEU A 280 -29.13 -15.85 7.06
N GLN A 281 -29.76 -16.95 6.66
CA GLN A 281 -30.76 -17.65 7.47
C GLN A 281 -30.09 -18.73 8.34
N GLY A 282 -30.67 -19.00 9.52
CA GLY A 282 -30.13 -19.93 10.53
C GLY A 282 -29.87 -21.36 10.05
N ASP A 283 -30.50 -21.78 8.96
CA ASP A 283 -30.29 -23.11 8.35
C ASP A 283 -29.03 -23.19 7.47
N GLY A 284 -28.23 -22.12 7.42
CA GLY A 284 -27.04 -22.05 6.57
C GLY A 284 -27.37 -21.85 5.09
N LEU A 285 -28.48 -21.16 4.81
CA LEU A 285 -28.84 -20.65 3.50
C LEU A 285 -28.52 -19.16 3.40
N LEU A 286 -27.94 -18.78 2.27
CA LEU A 286 -27.82 -17.40 1.82
C LEU A 286 -28.96 -17.12 0.83
N VAL A 287 -29.85 -16.21 1.20
CA VAL A 287 -30.90 -15.69 0.30
C VAL A 287 -30.42 -14.36 -0.25
N ILE A 288 -30.40 -14.24 -1.58
CA ILE A 288 -29.93 -13.06 -2.30
C ILE A 288 -31.16 -12.34 -2.84
N TYR A 289 -31.25 -11.06 -2.51
CA TYR A 289 -32.29 -10.18 -3.01
C TYR A 289 -31.75 -9.46 -4.24
N GLU A 290 -32.59 -9.34 -5.27
CA GLU A 290 -32.32 -8.37 -6.32
C GLU A 290 -32.39 -6.96 -5.70
N ASN A 291 -31.58 -6.05 -6.22
CA ASN A 291 -31.63 -4.65 -5.81
C ASN A 291 -33.03 -4.12 -6.11
N GLU A 292 -33.89 -4.06 -5.09
CA GLU A 292 -35.12 -3.30 -5.18
C GLU A 292 -34.71 -1.85 -5.35
N ILE A 293 -34.96 -1.30 -6.54
CA ILE A 293 -34.84 0.13 -6.78
C ILE A 293 -35.93 0.76 -5.93
N VAL A 294 -35.57 1.18 -4.72
CA VAL A 294 -36.47 1.95 -3.87
C VAL A 294 -36.74 3.24 -4.61
N ASP A 295 -37.95 3.37 -5.14
CA ASP A 295 -38.36 4.55 -5.87
C ASP A 295 -38.19 5.77 -4.93
N PRO A 296 -37.43 6.81 -5.32
CA PRO A 296 -37.21 7.98 -4.48
C PRO A 296 -38.53 8.64 -4.03
N SER A 297 -39.63 8.38 -4.76
CA SER A 297 -41.00 8.75 -4.40
C SER A 297 -41.42 8.29 -3.00
N PHE A 298 -41.00 7.10 -2.55
CA PHE A 298 -41.33 6.61 -1.20
C PHE A 298 -40.59 7.38 -0.11
N GLY A 299 -39.36 7.83 -0.38
CA GLY A 299 -38.61 8.70 0.53
C GLY A 299 -39.30 10.06 0.69
N PHE A 300 -39.69 10.67 -0.42
CA PHE A 300 -40.44 11.94 -0.40
C PHE A 300 -41.80 11.80 0.31
N ALA A 301 -42.51 10.67 0.14
CA ALA A 301 -43.76 10.42 0.85
C ALA A 301 -43.56 10.30 2.36
N LEU A 302 -42.47 9.66 2.81
CA LEU A 302 -42.12 9.55 4.23
C LEU A 302 -41.77 10.91 4.85
N GLU A 303 -41.00 11.74 4.16
CA GLU A 303 -40.71 13.11 4.58
C GLU A 303 -41.97 13.99 4.63
N ALA A 304 -42.87 13.83 3.65
CA ALA A 304 -44.16 14.51 3.65
C ALA A 304 -45.03 14.10 4.86
N ILE A 305 -45.09 12.80 5.18
CA ILE A 305 -45.82 12.31 6.35
C ILE A 305 -45.21 12.87 7.65
N HIS A 306 -43.88 12.89 7.76
CA HIS A 306 -43.21 13.43 8.95
C HIS A 306 -43.47 14.93 9.12
N SER A 307 -43.37 15.73 8.05
CA SER A 307 -43.63 17.17 8.10
C SER A 307 -45.10 17.49 8.42
N ILE A 308 -46.05 16.70 7.92
CA ILE A 308 -47.46 16.81 8.33
C ILE A 308 -47.63 16.51 9.83
N GLY A 309 -46.94 15.50 10.35
CA GLY A 309 -46.93 15.18 11.79
C GLY A 309 -46.47 16.37 12.65
N GLU A 310 -45.34 17.00 12.28
CA GLU A 310 -44.82 18.17 12.99
C GLU A 310 -45.80 19.35 12.97
N VAL A 311 -46.48 19.57 11.84
CA VAL A 311 -47.51 20.63 11.73
C VAL A 311 -48.71 20.32 12.62
N ILE A 312 -49.16 19.07 12.70
CA ILE A 312 -50.26 18.66 13.58
C ILE A 312 -49.88 18.88 15.06
N ASP A 313 -48.67 18.52 15.47
CA ASP A 313 -48.19 18.74 16.83
C ASP A 313 -48.11 20.24 17.17
N ALA A 314 -47.58 21.05 16.26
CA ALA A 314 -47.51 22.50 16.42
C ALA A 314 -48.91 23.15 16.51
N LEU A 315 -49.89 22.67 15.74
CA LEU A 315 -51.28 23.10 15.83
C LEU A 315 -51.92 22.68 17.16
N GLY A 316 -51.63 21.46 17.63
CA GLY A 316 -52.06 20.98 18.94
C GLY A 316 -51.55 21.82 20.10
N GLU A 317 -50.27 22.21 20.07
CA GLU A 317 -49.70 23.13 21.07
C GLU A 317 -50.32 24.53 21.01
N ARG A 318 -50.53 25.07 19.81
CA ARG A 318 -51.18 26.38 19.65
C ARG A 318 -52.62 26.36 20.14
N ALA A 319 -53.38 25.29 19.88
CA ALA A 319 -54.74 25.14 20.37
C ALA A 319 -54.80 25.07 21.91
N LYS A 320 -53.81 24.43 22.56
CA LYS A 320 -53.70 24.42 24.03
C LYS A 320 -53.43 25.80 24.63
N LYS A 321 -52.77 26.71 23.90
CA LYS A 321 -52.47 28.09 24.33
C LYS A 321 -53.62 29.08 24.14
N ILE A 322 -54.70 28.68 23.46
CA ILE A 322 -55.87 29.54 23.16
C ILE A 322 -57.03 29.33 24.16
N LYS A 323 -56.83 28.52 25.21
CA LYS A 323 -57.67 28.48 26.42
C LYS A 323 -56.99 29.21 27.56
#